data_AF-A0A2V6WM41-F1
#
_entry.id   AF-A0A2V6WM41-F1
#
_cell.length_a   1.000
_cell.length_b   1.000
_cell.length_c   1.000
_cell.angle_alpha   90.00
_cell.angle_beta   90.00
_cell.angle_gamma   90.00
#
_symmetry.space_group_name_H-M   'P 1'
#
loop_
_entity.id
_entity.type
_entity.pdbx_description
1 polymer ?
#
loop_
_entity_poly.entity_id
_entity_poly.type
_entity_poly.pdbx_seq_one_letter_code
_entity_poly.pdbx_strand_id
1 'polypeptide(L)'
;MILTAQSVWVSPGQWGSGIVFAFLLASAGGLVVNRAARGDVTLAFLACYAGLLVGRSLWLGEPLAIPMHRLENGALVLFSFFMISDPKTTPDSRLGRILFAALVALGAYTVQFWLFRTNGLLWSLAVCSLAVPLIDRLL
;
A
#
# COMPACT_ATOMS: atom_id res chain seq x y z
N MET A 1 -8.79 -13.29 21.55
CA MET A 1 -7.43 -13.87 21.68
C MET A 1 -6.31 -13.06 20.99
N ILE A 2 -6.59 -11.91 20.36
CA ILE A 2 -5.55 -10.99 19.82
C ILE A 2 -5.10 -9.93 20.85
N LEU A 3 -5.97 -9.54 21.79
CA LEU A 3 -5.68 -8.50 22.80
C LEU A 3 -4.83 -8.98 23.98
N THR A 4 -4.60 -10.29 24.10
CA THR A 4 -3.93 -10.93 25.27
C THR A 4 -2.58 -11.56 24.93
N ALA A 5 -2.22 -11.66 23.65
CA ALA A 5 -0.94 -12.21 23.24
C ALA A 5 0.14 -11.13 23.42
N GLN A 6 1.08 -11.37 24.33
CA GLN A 6 2.10 -10.38 24.71
C GLN A 6 3.18 -10.14 23.63
N SER A 7 3.15 -10.87 22.51
CA SER A 7 4.05 -10.62 21.37
C SER A 7 3.53 -11.26 20.09
N VAL A 8 2.77 -10.51 19.28
CA VAL A 8 2.55 -10.85 17.87
C VAL A 8 3.61 -10.15 17.05
N TRP A 9 4.46 -10.93 16.37
CA TRP A 9 5.52 -10.41 15.51
C TRP A 9 5.20 -10.72 14.05
N VAL A 10 5.19 -9.68 13.21
CA VAL A 10 5.15 -9.80 11.76
C VAL A 10 6.51 -9.36 11.24
N SER A 11 7.28 -10.29 10.69
CA SER A 11 8.60 -9.98 10.13
C SER A 11 8.46 -9.10 8.88
N PRO A 12 9.27 -8.05 8.77
CA PRO A 12 9.33 -7.26 7.54
C PRO A 12 9.82 -8.12 6.37
N GLY A 13 9.14 -8.05 5.22
CA GLY A 13 9.61 -8.74 4.01
C GLY A 13 9.32 -10.25 3.97
N GLN A 14 8.38 -10.77 4.76
CA GLN A 14 7.94 -12.18 4.74
C GLN A 14 7.57 -12.69 3.35
N TRP A 15 7.11 -11.79 2.49
CA TRP A 15 6.63 -12.08 1.13
C TRP A 15 7.73 -11.96 0.07
N GLY A 16 9.00 -11.84 0.49
CA GLY A 16 10.18 -11.88 -0.37
C GLY A 16 10.31 -10.71 -1.35
N SER A 17 11.32 -10.80 -2.22
CA SER A 17 11.59 -9.86 -3.32
C SER A 17 11.86 -10.58 -4.64
N GLY A 18 11.51 -11.87 -4.73
CA GLY A 18 11.77 -12.67 -5.93
C GLY A 18 10.91 -12.21 -7.10
N ILE A 19 11.55 -11.86 -8.22
CA ILE A 19 10.88 -11.32 -9.43
C ILE A 19 9.77 -12.25 -9.93
N VAL A 20 9.96 -13.57 -9.90
CA VAL A 20 8.94 -14.54 -10.33
C VAL A 20 7.73 -14.53 -9.40
N PHE A 21 7.95 -14.48 -8.08
CA PHE A 21 6.87 -14.40 -7.11
C PHE A 21 6.12 -13.07 -7.24
N ALA A 22 6.85 -11.95 -7.33
CA ALA A 22 6.27 -10.64 -7.55
C ALA A 22 5.47 -10.57 -8.86
N PHE A 23 5.98 -11.15 -9.94
CA PHE A 23 5.30 -11.22 -11.24
C PHE A 23 4.02 -12.05 -11.18
N LEU A 24 4.06 -13.24 -10.56
CA LEU A 24 2.86 -14.08 -10.39
C LEU A 24 1.80 -13.36 -9.56
N LEU A 25 2.22 -12.71 -8.47
CA LEU A 25 1.33 -11.96 -7.60
C LEU A 25 0.73 -10.74 -8.31
N ALA A 26 1.53 -10.01 -9.07
CA ALA A 26 1.07 -8.86 -9.85
C ALA A 26 0.14 -9.29 -10.99
N SER A 27 0.40 -10.42 -11.65
CA SER A 27 -0.43 -10.95 -12.73
C SER A 27 -1.77 -11.46 -12.21
N ALA A 28 -1.76 -12.28 -11.15
CA ALA A 28 -2.98 -12.76 -10.50
C ALA A 28 -3.77 -11.62 -9.87
N GLY A 29 -3.08 -10.71 -9.19
CA GLY A 29 -3.65 -9.49 -8.62
C GLY A 29 -4.26 -8.58 -9.68
N GLY A 30 -3.58 -8.37 -10.80
CA GLY A 30 -4.06 -7.61 -11.94
C GLY A 30 -5.34 -8.21 -12.53
N LEU A 31 -5.41 -9.53 -12.67
CA LEU A 31 -6.61 -10.23 -13.11
C LEU A 31 -7.79 -10.03 -12.13
N VAL A 32 -7.53 -10.14 -10.82
CA VAL A 32 -8.55 -9.94 -9.77
C VAL A 32 -9.05 -8.50 -9.76
N VAL A 33 -8.15 -7.53 -9.81
CA VAL A 33 -8.47 -6.11 -9.79
C VAL A 33 -9.20 -5.66 -11.04
N ASN A 34 -8.79 -6.17 -12.21
CA ASN A 34 -9.48 -5.92 -13.47
C ASN A 34 -10.90 -6.49 -13.43
N ARG A 35 -11.06 -7.71 -12.89
CA ARG A 35 -12.37 -8.34 -12.72
C ARG A 35 -13.24 -7.64 -11.66
N ALA A 36 -12.64 -7.05 -10.64
CA ALA A 36 -13.34 -6.29 -9.60
C ALA A 36 -13.65 -4.83 -10.02
N ALA A 37 -13.21 -4.37 -11.19
CA ALA A 37 -13.34 -2.99 -11.67
C ALA A 37 -12.79 -1.92 -10.69
N ARG A 38 -11.77 -2.28 -9.88
CA ARG A 38 -11.14 -1.41 -8.88
C ARG A 38 -9.68 -1.04 -9.20
N GLY A 39 -9.28 -1.12 -10.46
CA GLY A 39 -7.92 -0.78 -10.93
C GLY A 39 -7.46 0.63 -10.59
N ASP A 40 -8.39 1.57 -10.49
CA ASP A 40 -8.08 2.97 -10.15
C ASP A 40 -7.33 3.12 -8.82
N VAL A 41 -7.75 2.38 -7.77
CA VAL A 41 -7.17 2.52 -6.41
C VAL A 41 -5.75 1.98 -6.39
N THR A 42 -5.55 0.79 -6.95
CA THR A 42 -4.24 0.13 -7.00
C THR A 42 -3.23 0.99 -7.76
N LEU A 43 -3.61 1.51 -8.92
CA LEU A 43 -2.73 2.36 -9.73
C LEU A 43 -2.44 3.70 -9.03
N ALA A 44 -3.46 4.35 -8.45
CA ALA A 44 -3.27 5.58 -7.70
C ALA A 44 -2.32 5.37 -6.51
N PHE A 45 -2.51 4.28 -5.76
CA PHE A 45 -1.67 3.94 -4.62
C PHE A 45 -0.22 3.71 -5.04
N LEU A 46 0.01 2.85 -6.05
CA LEU A 46 1.36 2.55 -6.54
C LEU A 46 2.06 3.81 -7.05
N ALA A 47 1.36 4.65 -7.82
CA ALA A 47 1.92 5.91 -8.33
C ALA A 47 2.30 6.87 -7.19
N CYS A 48 1.41 7.08 -6.21
CA CYS A 48 1.68 7.93 -5.07
C CYS A 48 2.85 7.39 -4.22
N TYR A 49 2.83 6.10 -3.90
CA TYR A 49 3.84 5.49 -3.04
C TYR A 49 5.22 5.45 -3.71
N ALA A 50 5.29 5.09 -4.99
CA ALA A 50 6.53 5.15 -5.76
C ALA A 50 7.05 6.59 -5.88
N GLY A 51 6.17 7.56 -6.13
CA GLY A 51 6.51 8.98 -6.17
C GLY A 51 7.12 9.48 -4.86
N LEU A 52 6.55 9.07 -3.71
CA LEU A 52 7.09 9.40 -2.38
C LEU A 52 8.47 8.77 -2.14
N LEU A 53 8.65 7.50 -2.50
CA LEU A 53 9.94 6.81 -2.34
C LEU A 53 11.04 7.42 -3.21
N VAL A 54 10.74 7.68 -4.49
CA VAL A 54 11.67 8.31 -5.43
C VAL A 54 11.96 9.75 -5.01
N GLY A 55 10.93 10.53 -4.66
CA GLY A 55 11.07 11.90 -4.20
C GLY A 55 11.95 12.00 -2.95
N ARG A 56 11.80 11.08 -2.00
CA ARG A 56 12.68 10.98 -0.84
C ARG A 56 14.13 10.66 -1.23
N SER A 57 14.33 9.70 -2.12
CA SER A 57 15.68 9.31 -2.59
C SER A 57 16.39 10.50 -3.24
N LEU A 58 15.67 11.23 -4.10
CA LEU A 58 16.19 12.43 -4.76
C LEU A 58 16.50 13.54 -3.75
N TRP A 59 15.64 13.76 -2.75
CA TRP A 59 15.86 14.78 -1.72
C TRP A 59 17.10 14.48 -0.86
N LEU A 60 17.35 13.22 -0.53
CA LEU A 60 18.53 12.83 0.26
C LEU A 60 19.79 12.57 -0.58
N GLY A 61 19.71 12.66 -1.91
CA GLY A 61 20.82 12.32 -2.80
C GLY A 61 21.17 10.81 -2.79
N GLU A 62 20.23 9.96 -2.40
CA GLU A 62 20.40 8.51 -2.38
C GLU A 62 20.32 7.92 -3.80
N PRO A 63 21.13 6.90 -4.14
CA PRO A 63 21.05 6.22 -5.43
C PRO A 63 19.65 5.64 -5.70
N LEU A 64 19.15 5.80 -6.92
CA LEU A 64 17.82 5.32 -7.33
C LEU A 64 17.66 3.79 -7.27
N ALA A 65 18.75 3.04 -7.09
CA ALA A 65 18.70 1.60 -6.82
C ALA A 65 17.96 1.28 -5.50
N ILE A 66 18.05 2.18 -4.50
CA ILE A 66 17.42 1.97 -3.18
C ILE A 66 15.89 1.99 -3.25
N PRO A 67 15.23 3.04 -3.78
CA PRO A 67 13.78 3.03 -3.93
C PRO A 67 13.32 1.92 -4.88
N MET A 68 14.09 1.58 -5.92
CA MET A 68 13.74 0.50 -6.84
C MET A 68 13.66 -0.86 -6.13
N HIS A 69 14.68 -1.20 -5.34
CA HIS A 69 14.67 -2.43 -4.54
C HIS A 69 13.51 -2.46 -3.54
N ARG A 70 13.09 -1.31 -2.99
CA ARG A 70 11.92 -1.25 -2.10
C ARG A 70 10.60 -1.52 -2.82
N LEU A 71 10.49 -1.12 -4.10
CA LEU A 71 9.32 -1.39 -4.94
C LEU A 71 9.22 -2.87 -5.34
N GLU A 72 10.33 -3.60 -5.36
CA GLU A 72 10.37 -5.05 -5.64
C GLU A 72 9.88 -5.93 -4.46
N ASN A 73 9.42 -5.32 -3.37
CA ASN A 73 8.93 -6.05 -2.21
C ASN A 73 7.58 -6.74 -2.49
N GLY A 74 7.52 -8.06 -2.35
CA GLY A 74 6.31 -8.85 -2.54
C GLY A 74 5.16 -8.44 -1.62
N ALA A 75 5.46 -7.90 -0.43
CA ALA A 75 4.43 -7.38 0.47
C ALA A 75 3.74 -6.13 -0.10
N LEU A 76 4.47 -5.28 -0.85
CA LEU A 76 3.90 -4.12 -1.53
C LEU A 76 2.96 -4.57 -2.64
N VAL A 77 3.36 -5.58 -3.43
CA VAL A 77 2.53 -6.13 -4.50
C VAL A 77 1.25 -6.75 -3.92
N LEU A 78 1.37 -7.58 -2.87
CA LEU A 78 0.23 -8.21 -2.23
C LEU A 78 -0.76 -7.16 -1.72
N PHE A 79 -0.23 -6.18 -1.00
CA PHE A 79 -1.02 -5.08 -0.48
C PHE A 79 -1.76 -4.31 -1.58
N SER A 80 -1.05 -3.93 -2.65
CA SER A 80 -1.58 -3.08 -3.71
C SER A 80 -2.69 -3.75 -4.53
N PHE A 81 -2.55 -5.06 -4.78
CA PHE A 81 -3.49 -5.78 -5.65
C PHE A 81 -4.58 -6.53 -4.90
N PHE A 82 -4.36 -6.94 -3.65
CA PHE A 82 -5.33 -7.76 -2.91
C PHE A 82 -5.91 -7.11 -1.66
N MET A 83 -5.24 -6.10 -1.08
CA MET A 83 -5.71 -5.51 0.18
C MET A 83 -6.36 -4.14 -0.06
N ILE A 84 -5.65 -3.19 -0.66
CA ILE A 84 -6.20 -1.84 -0.88
C ILE A 84 -7.27 -1.81 -1.99
N SER A 85 -7.32 -2.82 -2.86
CA SER A 85 -8.28 -2.94 -3.95
C SER A 85 -9.62 -3.54 -3.54
N ASP A 86 -9.77 -3.98 -2.28
CA ASP A 86 -10.98 -4.62 -1.79
C ASP A 86 -12.19 -3.65 -1.89
N PRO A 87 -13.24 -4.00 -2.66
CA PRO A 87 -14.38 -3.12 -2.89
C PRO A 87 -15.19 -2.83 -1.62
N LYS A 88 -15.06 -3.64 -0.57
CA LYS A 88 -15.81 -3.44 0.68
C LYS A 88 -15.16 -2.44 1.64
N THR A 89 -13.88 -2.14 1.44
CA THR A 89 -13.09 -1.25 2.31
C THR A 89 -12.60 0.00 1.59
N THR A 90 -13.04 0.23 0.36
CA THR A 90 -12.68 1.39 -0.47
C THR A 90 -13.89 2.30 -0.70
N PRO A 91 -13.69 3.62 -0.88
CA PRO A 91 -14.75 4.55 -1.23
C PRO A 91 -15.47 4.20 -2.53
N ASP A 92 -16.73 4.62 -2.65
CA ASP A 92 -17.58 4.32 -3.82
C ASP A 92 -17.25 5.22 -5.02
N SER A 93 -16.92 6.49 -4.77
CA SER A 93 -16.59 7.46 -5.82
C SER A 93 -15.14 7.29 -6.33
N ARG A 94 -14.91 7.56 -7.62
CA ARG A 94 -13.56 7.43 -8.23
C ARG A 94 -12.57 8.40 -7.60
N LEU A 95 -13.02 9.63 -7.34
CA LEU A 95 -12.20 10.65 -6.67
C LEU A 95 -11.91 10.25 -5.22
N GLY A 96 -12.91 9.74 -4.48
CA GLY A 96 -12.72 9.21 -3.14
C GLY A 96 -11.68 8.08 -3.10
N ARG A 97 -11.72 7.17 -4.08
CA ARG A 97 -10.73 6.10 -4.24
C ARG A 97 -9.30 6.59 -4.44
N ILE A 98 -9.11 7.60 -5.30
CA ILE A 98 -7.78 8.20 -5.55
C ILE A 98 -7.28 8.93 -4.30
N LEU A 99 -8.14 9.71 -3.65
CA LEU A 99 -7.81 10.41 -2.40
C LEU A 99 -7.44 9.42 -1.30
N PHE A 100 -8.23 8.37 -1.13
CA PHE A 100 -7.97 7.31 -0.17
C PHE A 100 -6.63 6.62 -0.42
N ALA A 101 -6.35 6.25 -1.67
CA ALA A 101 -5.08 5.66 -2.06
C ALA A 101 -3.88 6.57 -1.72
N ALA A 102 -4.01 7.88 -1.98
CA ALA A 102 -2.98 8.87 -1.65
C ALA A 102 -2.77 9.00 -0.14
N LEU A 103 -3.85 9.03 0.65
CA LEU A 103 -3.77 9.08 2.13
C LEU A 103 -3.09 7.83 2.69
N VAL A 104 -3.43 6.64 2.17
CA VAL A 104 -2.79 5.38 2.57
C VAL A 104 -1.31 5.36 2.19
N ALA A 105 -0.93 5.85 1.01
CA ALA A 105 0.47 5.95 0.62
C ALA A 105 1.26 6.91 1.52
N LEU A 106 0.67 8.07 1.86
CA LEU A 106 1.26 9.04 2.77
C LEU A 106 1.42 8.48 4.18
N GLY A 107 0.37 7.88 4.74
CA GLY A 107 0.43 7.28 6.07
C GLY A 107 1.46 6.16 6.14
N ALA A 108 1.54 5.30 5.12
CA ALA A 108 2.55 4.25 5.05
C ALA A 108 3.97 4.83 5.02
N TYR A 109 4.19 5.87 4.21
CA TYR A 109 5.46 6.59 4.13
C TYR A 109 5.83 7.22 5.49
N THR A 110 4.89 7.87 6.16
CA THR A 110 5.11 8.47 7.49
C THR A 110 5.44 7.41 8.53
N VAL A 111 4.69 6.31 8.58
CA VAL A 111 4.96 5.22 9.55
C VAL A 111 6.35 4.63 9.32
N GLN A 112 6.76 4.45 8.06
CA GLN A 112 8.04 3.85 7.73
C GLN A 112 9.24 4.80 7.95
N PHE A 113 9.15 6.06 7.51
CA PHE A 113 10.31 6.97 7.45
C PHE A 113 10.36 8.03 8.54
N TRP A 114 9.22 8.35 9.17
CA TRP A 114 9.18 9.31 10.28
C TRP A 114 9.08 8.62 11.64
N LEU A 115 8.25 7.57 11.73
CA LEU A 115 8.07 6.81 12.97
C LEU A 115 9.02 5.62 13.09
N PHE A 116 9.74 5.28 12.01
CA PHE A 116 10.68 4.16 11.93
C PHE A 116 10.07 2.82 12.37
N ARG A 117 8.79 2.59 12.03
CA ARG A 117 8.07 1.35 12.35
C ARG A 117 7.94 0.46 11.14
N THR A 118 7.89 -0.85 11.40
CA THR A 118 7.65 -1.88 10.38
C THR A 118 6.16 -1.95 10.01
N ASN A 119 5.86 -2.57 8.87
CA ASN A 119 4.49 -2.83 8.41
C ASN A 119 3.63 -1.55 8.21
N GLY A 120 4.25 -0.45 7.80
CA GLY A 120 3.57 0.85 7.62
C GLY A 120 2.35 0.80 6.68
N LEU A 121 2.40 -0.04 5.64
CA LEU A 121 1.28 -0.27 4.73
C LEU A 121 0.01 -0.74 5.45
N LEU A 122 0.14 -1.73 6.33
CA LEU A 122 -0.99 -2.32 7.05
C LEU A 122 -1.57 -1.36 8.09
N TRP A 123 -0.69 -0.68 8.84
CA TRP A 123 -1.11 0.34 9.80
C TRP A 123 -1.83 1.49 9.13
N SER A 124 -1.30 1.97 8.00
CA SER A 124 -1.91 3.08 7.27
C SER A 124 -3.27 2.69 6.72
N LEU A 125 -3.40 1.49 6.13
CA LEU A 125 -4.69 1.02 5.62
C LEU A 125 -5.72 0.95 6.75
N ALA A 126 -5.38 0.33 7.88
CA ALA A 126 -6.28 0.18 9.02
C ALA A 126 -6.78 1.53 9.55
N VAL A 127 -5.89 2.53 9.68
CA VAL A 127 -6.26 3.87 10.15
C VAL A 127 -7.09 4.61 9.10
N CYS A 128 -6.67 4.59 7.83
CA CYS A 128 -7.38 5.29 6.75
C CYS A 128 -8.76 4.68 6.47
N SER A 129 -8.96 3.38 6.67
CA SER A 129 -10.26 2.73 6.51
C SER A 129 -11.34 3.33 7.40
N LEU A 130 -10.97 3.90 8.57
CA LEU A 130 -11.92 4.62 9.43
C LEU A 130 -12.44 5.92 8.79
N ALA A 131 -11.68 6.50 7.85
CA ALA A 131 -12.06 7.71 7.13
C ALA A 131 -12.94 7.44 5.92
N VAL A 132 -13.12 6.19 5.48
CA VAL A 132 -13.90 5.84 4.29
C VAL A 132 -15.35 6.36 4.36
N PRO A 133 -16.12 6.16 5.45
CA PRO A 133 -17.48 6.68 5.53
C PRO A 133 -17.55 8.21 5.48
N LEU A 134 -16.49 8.90 5.90
CA LEU A 134 -16.41 10.36 5.81
C LEU A 134 -16.10 10.79 4.37
N ILE A 135 -15.21 10.09 3.68
CA ILE A 135 -14.88 10.35 2.28
C ILE A 135 -16.12 10.17 1.40
N ASP A 136 -16.88 9.08 1.57
CA ASP A 136 -18.11 8.83 0.79
C ASP A 136 -19.21 9.85 1.05
N ARG A 137 -19.23 10.47 2.24
CA ARG A 137 -20.19 11.56 2.54
C ARG A 137 -19.82 12.87 1.87
N LEU A 138 -18.54 13.09 1.58
CA LEU A 138 -18.01 14.35 1.05
C LEU A 138 -17.81 14.33 -0.48
N LEU A 139 -17.60 13.15 -1.08
CA LEU A 139 -17.24 12.95 -2.49
C LEU A 139 -18.08 11.85 -3.17
#